data_AF-A0A6G0RSA2-F1
#
_entry.id   AF-A0A6G0RSA2-F1
#
_cell.length_a   1.000
_cell.length_b   1.000
_cell.length_c   1.000
_cell.angle_alpha   90.00
_cell.angle_beta   90.00
_cell.angle_gamma   90.00
#
_symmetry.space_group_name_H-M   'P 1'
#
loop_
_entity.id
_entity.type
_entity.pdbx_description
1 polymer ?
#
loop_
_entity_poly.entity_id
_entity_poly.type
_entity_poly.pdbx_seq_one_letter_code
_entity_poly.pdbx_strand_id
1 'polypeptide(L)'
;MVPLAHPDASKEVCLYCDASQEFWGAICTGVDQSDLSNPLSQQNHSTLAFLSGKFTPAQSRWPTIEKEAFAIVESAKRLEYLCDGGHTHNSLEEA
;
A
#
# COMPACT_ATOMS: atom_id res chain seq x y z
N MET A 1 4.00 -9.76 17.01
CA MET A 1 3.91 -8.30 16.75
C MET A 1 4.94 -7.99 15.68
N VAL A 2 4.53 -7.39 14.55
CA VAL A 2 5.43 -7.01 13.46
C VAL A 2 5.87 -5.56 13.69
N PRO A 3 7.17 -5.25 13.67
CA PRO A 3 7.63 -3.87 13.84
C PRO A 3 7.24 -3.02 12.63
N LEU A 4 6.85 -1.77 12.89
CA LEU A 4 6.65 -0.77 11.84
C LEU A 4 7.96 -0.02 11.63
N ALA A 5 8.34 0.15 10.37
CA ALA A 5 9.47 0.95 9.94
C ALA A 5 9.04 2.40 9.71
N HIS A 6 9.99 3.32 9.82
CA HIS A 6 9.79 4.69 9.35
C HIS A 6 9.80 4.72 7.81
N PRO A 7 8.98 5.58 7.19
CA PRO A 7 9.03 5.78 5.74
C PRO A 7 10.43 6.24 5.31
N ASP A 8 10.92 5.68 4.20
CA ASP A 8 12.23 5.96 3.63
C ASP A 8 12.03 6.32 2.15
N ALA A 9 12.44 7.53 1.77
CA ALA A 9 12.27 8.05 0.42
C ALA A 9 13.12 7.31 -0.63
N SER A 10 14.12 6.53 -0.21
CA SER A 10 14.93 5.70 -1.10
C SER A 10 14.29 4.35 -1.45
N LYS A 11 13.20 3.99 -0.76
CA LYS A 11 12.48 2.73 -0.95
C LYS A 11 11.21 2.96 -1.75
N GLU A 12 10.88 1.98 -2.56
CA GLU A 12 9.63 1.92 -3.31
C GLU A 12 8.50 1.46 -2.38
N VAL A 13 7.36 2.13 -2.47
CA VAL A 13 6.19 1.84 -1.64
C VAL A 13 5.29 0.83 -2.36
N CYS A 14 5.06 -0.31 -1.72
CA CYS A 14 4.17 -1.36 -2.20
C CYS A 14 2.89 -1.41 -1.36
N LEU A 15 1.74 -1.24 -2.01
CA LEU A 15 0.43 -1.37 -1.39
C LEU A 15 -0.24 -2.66 -1.83
N TYR A 16 -0.55 -3.54 -0.87
CA TYR A 16 -1.29 -4.77 -1.10
C TYR A 16 -2.65 -4.67 -0.43
N CYS A 17 -3.70 -4.94 -1.19
CA CYS A 17 -5.08 -4.83 -0.74
C CYS A 17 -5.79 -6.17 -0.98
N ASP A 18 -6.75 -6.48 -0.12
CA ASP A 18 -7.64 -7.63 -0.27
C ASP A 18 -9.01 -7.29 0.31
N ALA A 19 -10.06 -7.84 -0.30
CA ALA A 19 -11.41 -7.73 0.22
C ALA A 19 -12.09 -9.10 0.35
N SER A 20 -13.04 -9.14 1.27
CA SER A 20 -13.90 -10.29 1.53
C SER A 20 -15.36 -9.87 1.41
N GLN A 21 -16.29 -10.73 1.81
CA GLN A 21 -17.70 -10.39 1.75
C GLN A 21 -18.09 -9.26 2.70
N GLU A 22 -17.47 -9.19 3.87
CA GLU A 22 -17.84 -8.25 4.95
C GLU A 22 -16.74 -7.25 5.30
N PHE A 23 -15.49 -7.57 5.00
CA PHE A 23 -14.32 -6.79 5.44
C PHE A 23 -13.35 -6.54 4.29
N TRP A 24 -12.47 -5.57 4.48
CA TRP A 24 -11.33 -5.33 3.62
C TRP A 24 -10.08 -5.08 4.47
N GLY A 25 -8.92 -5.29 3.88
CA GLY A 25 -7.63 -5.08 4.50
C GLY A 25 -6.59 -4.60 3.50
N ALA A 26 -5.57 -3.95 4.02
CA ALA A 26 -4.38 -3.60 3.25
C ALA A 26 -3.13 -3.57 4.11
N ILE A 27 -1.99 -3.83 3.47
CA ILE A 27 -0.66 -3.65 4.04
C ILE A 27 0.15 -2.77 3.09
N CYS A 28 0.85 -1.79 3.66
CA CYS A 28 1.80 -0.96 2.96
C CYS A 28 3.21 -1.28 3.46
N THR A 29 4.12 -1.53 2.52
CA THR A 29 5.51 -1.88 2.80
C THR A 29 6.45 -1.05 1.95
N GLY A 30 7.68 -0.84 2.43
CA GLY A 30 8.79 -0.30 1.66
C GLY A 30 9.73 -1.42 1.22
N VAL A 31 10.20 -1.37 -0.02
CA VAL A 31 11.17 -2.33 -0.59
C VAL A 31 12.24 -1.57 -1.38
N ASP A 32 13.46 -2.08 -1.40
CA ASP A 32 14.51 -1.47 -2.20
C ASP A 32 14.21 -1.66 -3.70
N GLN A 33 14.48 -0.64 -4.51
CA GLN A 33 14.16 -0.67 -5.94
C GLN A 33 14.87 -1.83 -6.67
N SER A 34 16.08 -2.20 -6.23
CA SER A 34 16.81 -3.37 -6.74
C SER A 34 16.13 -4.70 -6.45
N ASP A 35 15.34 -4.77 -5.38
CA ASP A 35 14.66 -5.99 -4.96
C ASP A 35 13.35 -6.21 -5.73
N LEU A 36 12.76 -5.16 -6.32
CA LEU A 36 11.49 -5.27 -7.06
C LEU A 36 11.55 -6.25 -8.25
N SER A 37 12.73 -6.46 -8.84
CA SER A 37 12.91 -7.44 -9.92
C SER A 37 12.94 -8.89 -9.42
N ASN A 38 13.13 -9.11 -8.12
CA ASN A 38 13.17 -10.45 -7.54
C ASN A 38 11.74 -11.00 -7.34
N PRO A 39 11.56 -12.33 -7.30
CA PRO A 39 10.31 -12.93 -6.88
C PRO A 39 9.86 -12.41 -5.51
N LEU A 40 8.55 -12.22 -5.30
CA LEU A 40 7.98 -11.63 -4.08
C LEU A 40 8.50 -12.27 -2.78
N SER A 41 8.74 -13.60 -2.78
CA SER A 41 9.26 -14.31 -1.61
C SER A 41 10.71 -13.96 -1.24
N GLN A 42 11.43 -13.27 -2.14
CA GLN A 42 12.81 -12.83 -1.99
C GLN A 42 12.92 -11.31 -1.81
N GLN A 43 11.80 -10.58 -1.90
CA GLN A 43 11.77 -9.13 -1.70
C GLN A 43 11.83 -8.80 -0.21
N ASN A 44 12.77 -7.94 0.20
CA ASN A 44 12.90 -7.55 1.60
C ASN A 44 11.96 -6.39 1.96
N HIS A 45 10.75 -6.74 2.41
CA HIS A 45 9.73 -5.76 2.77
C HIS A 45 9.87 -5.26 4.21
N SER A 46 9.99 -3.95 4.36
CA SER A 46 9.83 -3.24 5.64
C SER A 46 8.39 -2.78 5.79
N THR A 47 7.70 -3.18 6.86
CA THR A 47 6.28 -2.85 7.03
C THR A 47 6.09 -1.40 7.46
N LEU A 48 5.24 -0.64 6.75
CA LEU A 48 4.97 0.77 7.05
C LEU A 48 3.62 0.95 7.76
N ALA A 49 2.56 0.29 7.26
CA ALA A 49 1.23 0.43 7.83
C ALA A 49 0.35 -0.81 7.54
N PHE A 50 -0.64 -1.02 8.41
CA PHE A 50 -1.75 -1.94 8.20
C PHE A 50 -3.06 -1.16 8.24
N LEU A 51 -3.95 -1.44 7.31
CA LEU A 51 -5.31 -0.95 7.29
C LEU A 51 -6.29 -2.11 7.27
N SER A 52 -7.45 -1.89 7.87
CA SER A 52 -8.59 -2.79 7.73
C SER A 52 -9.88 -2.03 8.00
N GLY A 53 -10.99 -2.61 7.55
CA GLY A 53 -12.31 -2.07 7.83
C GLY A 53 -13.42 -3.06 7.54
N LYS A 54 -14.61 -2.74 8.06
CA LYS A 54 -15.84 -3.46 7.75
C LYS A 54 -16.64 -2.66 6.72
N PHE A 55 -17.23 -3.35 5.76
CA PHE A 55 -18.19 -2.73 4.84
C PHE A 55 -19.46 -2.31 5.59
N THR A 56 -20.00 -1.14 5.25
CA THR A 56 -21.32 -0.74 5.70
C THR A 56 -22.41 -1.66 5.13
N PRO A 57 -23.64 -1.69 5.69
CA PRO A 57 -24.72 -2.54 5.17
C PRO A 57 -25.10 -2.29 3.71
N ALA A 58 -24.83 -1.09 3.18
CA ALA A 58 -25.02 -0.79 1.77
C ALA A 58 -23.87 -1.39 0.92
N GLN A 59 -22.62 -1.20 1.35
CA GLN A 59 -21.42 -1.69 0.67
C GLN A 59 -21.30 -3.21 0.69
N SER A 60 -21.84 -3.89 1.70
CA SER A 60 -21.80 -5.35 1.78
C SER A 60 -22.58 -6.02 0.64
N ARG A 61 -23.46 -5.29 -0.05
CA ARG A 61 -24.24 -5.78 -1.20
C ARG A 61 -23.55 -5.56 -2.54
N TRP A 62 -22.42 -4.87 -2.58
CA TRP A 62 -21.66 -4.68 -3.80
C TRP A 62 -21.14 -6.00 -4.37
N PRO A 63 -21.00 -6.12 -5.69
CA PRO A 63 -20.31 -7.26 -6.29
C PRO A 63 -18.85 -7.31 -5.82
N THR A 64 -18.25 -8.49 -5.84
CA THR A 64 -16.85 -8.70 -5.38
C THR A 64 -15.88 -7.71 -6.02
N ILE A 65 -15.99 -7.47 -7.34
CA ILE A 65 -15.10 -6.55 -8.06
C ILE A 65 -15.13 -5.11 -7.51
N GLU A 66 -16.30 -4.62 -7.10
CA GLU A 66 -16.43 -3.27 -6.51
C GLU A 66 -15.86 -3.22 -5.10
N LYS A 67 -15.97 -4.33 -4.34
CA LYS A 67 -15.37 -4.44 -3.01
C LYS A 67 -13.84 -4.46 -3.08
N GLU A 68 -13.26 -5.20 -4.02
CA GLU A 68 -11.81 -5.18 -4.28
C GLU A 68 -11.34 -3.77 -4.68
N ALA A 69 -12.06 -3.12 -5.62
CA ALA A 69 -11.74 -1.76 -6.04
C ALA A 69 -11.83 -0.76 -4.88
N PHE A 70 -12.84 -0.90 -4.02
CA PHE A 70 -12.98 -0.08 -2.82
C PHE A 70 -11.78 -0.26 -1.88
N ALA A 71 -11.32 -1.50 -1.62
CA ALA A 71 -10.17 -1.75 -0.77
C ALA A 71 -8.91 -1.05 -1.30
N ILE A 72 -8.68 -1.08 -2.62
CA ILE A 72 -7.56 -0.40 -3.27
C ILE A 72 -7.66 1.12 -3.09
N VAL A 73 -8.80 1.72 -3.48
CA VAL A 73 -8.98 3.18 -3.46
C VAL A 73 -8.96 3.73 -2.03
N GLU A 74 -9.66 3.08 -1.10
CA GLU A 74 -9.73 3.54 0.29
C GLU A 74 -8.36 3.44 0.97
N SER A 75 -7.59 2.39 0.68
CA SER A 75 -6.24 2.23 1.23
C SER A 75 -5.26 3.24 0.64
N ALA A 76 -5.28 3.44 -0.68
CA ALA A 76 -4.44 4.43 -1.35
C ALA A 76 -4.73 5.85 -0.84
N LYS A 77 -6.01 6.20 -0.67
CA LYS A 77 -6.42 7.50 -0.14
C LYS A 77 -5.98 7.71 1.31
N ARG A 78 -6.09 6.70 2.17
CA ARG A 78 -5.67 6.82 3.58
C ARG A 78 -4.16 6.85 3.74
N LEU A 79 -3.41 6.23 2.83
CA LEU A 79 -1.95 6.15 2.87
C LEU A 79 -1.28 7.06 1.83
N GLU A 80 -2.02 8.02 1.28
CA GLU A 80 -1.53 8.97 0.27
C GLU A 80 -0.24 9.67 0.71
N TYR A 81 -0.16 10.05 2.00
CA TYR A 81 1.03 10.66 2.60
C TYR A 81 2.29 9.76 2.62
N LEU A 82 2.14 8.44 2.50
CA LEU A 82 3.25 7.50 2.34
C LEU A 82 3.62 7.31 0.87
N CYS A 83 2.63 7.33 -0.01
CA CYS A 83 2.82 7.13 -1.45
C CYS A 83 3.44 8.36 -2.15
N ASP A 84 3.06 9.57 -1.73
CA ASP A 84 3.53 10.82 -2.34
C ASP A 84 4.98 11.19 -1.94
N GLY A 85 5.47 10.66 -0.82
CA GLY A 85 6.81 10.95 -0.30
C GLY A 85 7.97 10.35 -1.08
N GLY A 86 7.71 9.42 -2.02
CA GLY A 86 8.75 8.76 -2.82
C GLY A 86 9.19 9.54 -4.07
N HIS A 87 8.54 10.66 -4.42
CA HIS A 87 8.81 11.38 -5.68
C HIS A 87 9.61 12.69 -5.52
N THR A 88 10.12 13.01 -4.33
CA THR A 88 11.00 14.18 -4.16
C THR A 88 12.47 13.79 -4.34
N HIS A 89 12.94 13.70 -5.60
CA HIS A 89 14.22 14.25 -6.11
C HIS A 89 14.65 13.63 -7.46
N ASN A 90 14.51 14.38 -8.57
CA ASN A 90 15.63 14.74 -9.47
C ASN A 90 15.12 15.44 -10.74
N SER A 91 14.97 16.75 -10.68
CA SER A 91 15.01 17.66 -11.83
C SER A 91 15.21 19.05 -11.22
N LEU A 92 16.20 19.80 -11.71
CA LEU A 92 16.66 21.13 -11.23
C LEU A 92 17.88 21.11 -10.27
N GLU A 93 19.02 20.55 -10.68
CA GLU A 93 20.34 21.11 -10.30
C GLU A 93 21.51 20.73 -11.25
N GLU A 94 21.26 20.64 -12.57
CA GLU A 94 22.32 20.69 -13.58
C GLU A 94 21.85 21.50 -14.80
N ALA A 95 22.08 22.81 -14.77
CA ALA A 95 22.16 23.71 -15.93
C ALA A 95 22.83 25.05 -15.53
#